data_AF-A0A0P7ZJ88-F1
#
_entry.id   AF-A0A0P7ZJ88-F1
#
_cell.length_a   1.000
_cell.length_b   1.000
_cell.length_c   1.000
_cell.angle_alpha   90.00
_cell.angle_beta   90.00
_cell.angle_gamma   90.00
#
_symmetry.space_group_name_H-M   'P 1'
#
loop_
_entity.id
_entity.type
_entity.pdbx_description
1 polymer ?
#
loop_
_entity_poly.entity_id
_entity_poly.type
_entity_poly.pdbx_seq_one_letter_code
_entity_poly.pdbx_strand_id
1 'polypeptide(L)'
;MDKVQKGQDFSIYRKGAVHIRSMRSIHTSNTEIIHIIISWLAISYAFAILLLWSRSGTRPSSDELFNGIFNPLVISLFTVGISFIIHEMSHKIVAQRFGSWAEFRMSPIMLLLMLVLVYQLGILFAAPGAVMIYGGNVGRRENGRISLAGPLSNLILGMAFFLPVI
;
A
#
# COMPACT_ATOMS: atom_id res chain seq x y z
N MET A 1 -39.13 19.25 -56.87
CA MET A 1 -38.38 17.97 -56.76
C MET A 1 -37.36 18.13 -55.66
N ASP A 2 -37.78 17.84 -54.43
CA ASP A 2 -36.97 17.83 -53.21
C ASP A 2 -36.00 16.65 -53.18
N LYS A 3 -34.76 16.89 -52.73
CA LYS A 3 -34.00 15.90 -51.94
C LYS A 3 -33.26 16.59 -50.81
N VAL A 4 -34.00 16.74 -49.71
CA VAL A 4 -33.52 16.95 -48.34
C VAL A 4 -32.43 15.92 -48.04
N GLN A 5 -31.20 16.39 -47.79
CA GLN A 5 -30.08 15.56 -47.35
C GLN A 5 -30.42 14.95 -45.98
N LYS A 6 -30.62 13.64 -45.98
CA LYS A 6 -30.79 12.76 -44.81
C LYS A 6 -29.73 13.08 -43.75
N GLY A 7 -30.19 13.53 -42.59
CA GLY A 7 -29.38 13.64 -41.38
C GLY A 7 -28.72 12.29 -41.07
N GLN A 8 -27.42 12.33 -40.77
CA GLN A 8 -26.67 11.14 -40.40
C GLN A 8 -27.24 10.56 -39.11
N ASP A 9 -27.71 9.33 -39.17
CA ASP A 9 -28.20 8.59 -38.02
C ASP A 9 -27.01 8.18 -37.14
N PHE A 10 -26.77 8.95 -36.07
CA PHE A 10 -25.72 8.69 -35.09
C PHE A 10 -26.05 7.52 -34.14
N SER A 11 -27.16 6.79 -34.35
CA SER A 11 -27.55 5.63 -33.52
C SER A 11 -26.49 4.52 -33.49
N ILE A 12 -25.68 4.40 -34.53
CA ILE A 12 -24.60 3.41 -34.67
C ILE A 12 -23.37 3.70 -33.79
N TYR A 13 -23.15 4.93 -33.34
CA TYR A 13 -22.07 5.27 -32.39
C TYR A 13 -22.44 4.98 -30.93
N ARG A 14 -23.69 4.62 -30.66
CA ARG A 14 -24.19 4.29 -29.31
C ARG A 14 -24.00 2.81 -28.94
N LYS A 15 -23.23 2.03 -29.71
CA LYS A 15 -22.89 0.62 -29.42
C LYS A 15 -21.68 0.42 -28.49
N GLY A 16 -21.16 1.51 -27.94
CA GLY A 16 -20.11 1.48 -26.91
C GLY A 16 -20.63 1.97 -25.56
N ALA A 17 -21.83 1.57 -25.15
CA ALA A 17 -22.30 1.83 -23.80
C ALA A 17 -21.33 1.15 -22.82
N VAL A 18 -20.36 1.92 -22.32
CA VAL A 18 -19.49 1.52 -21.22
C VAL A 18 -20.43 1.19 -20.07
N HIS A 19 -20.58 -0.10 -19.80
CA HIS A 19 -21.29 -0.58 -18.64
C HIS A 19 -20.61 0.03 -17.42
N ILE A 20 -21.25 1.03 -16.80
CA ILE A 20 -20.79 1.59 -15.55
C ILE A 20 -20.99 0.48 -14.52
N ARG A 21 -19.93 -0.31 -14.32
CA ARG A 21 -19.88 -1.46 -13.44
C ARG A 21 -20.08 -0.93 -12.03
N SER A 22 -21.11 -1.45 -11.36
CA SER A 22 -21.50 -1.14 -9.98
C SER A 22 -20.29 -0.88 -9.06
N MET A 23 -20.03 0.40 -8.77
CA MET A 23 -18.97 0.88 -7.88
C MET A 23 -19.40 0.78 -6.42
N ARG A 24 -19.56 -0.45 -5.89
CA ARG A 24 -19.91 -0.59 -4.47
C ARG A 24 -19.07 -1.57 -3.65
N SER A 25 -18.18 -2.33 -4.27
CA SER A 25 -17.31 -3.27 -3.56
C SER A 25 -15.84 -3.00 -3.92
N ILE A 26 -15.04 -2.63 -2.91
CA ILE A 26 -13.58 -2.77 -2.99
C ILE A 26 -13.32 -4.26 -2.95
N HIS A 27 -12.67 -4.79 -3.96
CA HIS A 27 -12.46 -6.22 -4.04
C HIS A 27 -11.16 -6.61 -3.34
N THR A 28 -11.19 -7.73 -2.61
CA THR A 28 -10.07 -8.22 -1.79
C THR A 28 -10.09 -9.75 -1.82
N SER A 29 -8.91 -10.38 -1.81
CA SER A 29 -8.80 -11.84 -1.69
C SER A 29 -8.28 -12.28 -0.32
N ASN A 30 -8.54 -13.54 0.03
CA ASN A 30 -7.99 -14.16 1.24
C ASN A 30 -6.45 -14.14 1.24
N THR A 31 -5.83 -14.34 0.08
CA THR A 31 -4.37 -14.31 -0.06
C THR A 31 -3.81 -12.92 0.22
N GLU A 32 -4.51 -11.88 -0.18
CA GLU A 32 -4.11 -10.50 0.08
C GLU A 32 -4.17 -10.19 1.57
N ILE A 33 -5.25 -10.59 2.25
CA ILE A 33 -5.39 -10.40 3.71
C ILE A 33 -4.22 -11.07 4.44
N ILE A 34 -3.91 -12.31 4.09
CA ILE A 34 -2.77 -13.05 4.68
C ILE A 34 -1.45 -12.31 4.41
N HIS A 35 -1.22 -11.86 3.18
CA HIS A 35 0.00 -11.14 2.82
C HIS A 35 0.14 -9.79 3.54
N ILE A 36 -0.96 -9.05 3.69
CA ILE A 36 -1.00 -7.80 4.46
C ILE A 36 -0.68 -8.07 5.92
N ILE A 37 -1.27 -9.09 6.54
CA ILE A 37 -1.02 -9.43 7.95
C ILE A 37 0.45 -9.82 8.15
N ILE A 38 1.00 -10.69 7.31
CA ILE A 38 2.40 -11.11 7.40
C ILE A 38 3.34 -9.90 7.24
N SER A 39 3.07 -9.06 6.24
CA SER A 39 3.88 -7.85 5.99
C SER A 39 3.76 -6.85 7.13
N TRP A 40 2.56 -6.64 7.67
CA TRP A 40 2.30 -5.76 8.80
C TRP A 40 3.10 -6.18 10.03
N LEU A 41 3.05 -7.47 10.40
CA LEU A 41 3.81 -8.01 11.52
C LEU A 41 5.31 -7.92 11.27
N ALA A 42 5.78 -8.27 10.07
CA ALA A 42 7.21 -8.26 9.74
C ALA A 42 7.81 -6.85 9.74
N ILE A 43 7.13 -5.87 9.14
CA ILE A 43 7.58 -4.46 9.13
C ILE A 43 7.58 -3.90 10.56
N SER A 44 6.52 -4.18 11.34
CA SER A 44 6.44 -3.71 12.72
C SER A 44 7.56 -4.28 13.58
N TYR A 45 7.89 -5.56 13.39
CA TYR A 45 9.02 -6.20 14.06
C TYR A 45 10.37 -5.64 13.61
N ALA A 46 10.55 -5.40 12.31
CA ALA A 46 11.77 -4.78 11.78
C ALA A 46 12.00 -3.37 12.36
N PHE A 47 10.94 -2.55 12.46
CA PHE A 47 11.03 -1.23 13.10
C PHE A 47 11.27 -1.33 14.62
N ALA A 48 10.71 -2.32 15.31
CA ALA A 48 11.00 -2.55 16.71
C ALA A 48 12.50 -2.79 16.96
N ILE A 49 13.13 -3.62 16.10
CA ILE A 49 14.59 -3.85 16.13
C ILE A 49 15.34 -2.55 15.83
N LEU A 50 14.90 -1.77 14.83
CA LEU A 50 15.52 -0.48 14.49
C LEU A 50 15.46 0.52 15.65
N LEU A 51 14.37 0.53 16.42
CA LEU A 51 14.24 1.38 17.61
C LEU A 51 15.21 0.94 18.73
N LEU A 52 15.46 -0.36 18.89
CA LEU A 52 16.49 -0.85 19.81
C LEU A 52 17.90 -0.42 19.36
N TRP A 53 18.20 -0.52 18.06
CA TRP A 53 19.43 0.04 17.49
C TRP A 53 19.57 1.54 17.79
N SER A 54 18.51 2.32 17.59
CA SER A 54 18.50 3.76 17.84
C SER A 54 18.74 4.11 19.32
N ARG A 55 18.21 3.29 20.23
CA ARG A 55 18.38 3.48 21.68
C ARG A 55 19.79 3.12 22.18
N SER A 56 20.32 1.99 21.74
CA SER A 56 21.58 1.43 22.26
C SER A 56 22.81 1.83 21.43
N GLY A 57 22.62 2.28 20.19
CA GLY A 57 23.68 2.65 19.25
C GLY A 57 24.46 1.47 18.67
N THR A 58 24.11 0.25 19.05
CA THR A 58 24.77 -0.99 18.65
C THR A 58 23.75 -2.07 18.30
N ARG A 59 24.22 -3.20 17.76
CA ARG A 59 23.37 -4.35 17.47
C ARG A 59 22.67 -4.84 18.75
N PRO A 60 21.33 -5.05 18.72
CA PRO A 60 20.60 -5.51 19.89
C PRO A 60 21.13 -6.84 20.42
N SER A 61 21.35 -6.90 21.73
CA SER A 61 21.73 -8.14 22.41
C SER A 61 20.54 -9.11 22.50
N SER A 62 20.80 -10.38 22.84
CA SER A 62 19.72 -11.34 23.09
C SER A 62 18.76 -10.85 24.17
N ASP A 63 19.28 -10.26 25.24
CA ASP A 63 18.48 -9.83 26.38
C ASP A 63 17.58 -8.64 26.02
N GLU A 64 18.07 -7.73 25.18
CA GLU A 64 17.26 -6.62 24.64
C GLU A 64 16.16 -7.12 23.70
N LEU A 65 16.43 -8.14 22.88
CA LEU A 65 15.41 -8.74 22.03
C LEU A 65 14.35 -9.50 22.82
N PHE A 66 14.71 -10.18 23.91
CA PHE A 66 13.76 -10.94 24.72
C PHE A 66 12.93 -10.05 25.66
N ASN A 67 13.58 -9.13 26.37
CA ASN A 67 12.93 -8.34 27.42
C ASN A 67 12.60 -6.91 26.98
N GLY A 68 13.39 -6.34 26.06
CA GLY A 68 13.30 -4.95 25.64
C GLY A 68 12.39 -4.71 24.44
N ILE A 69 12.04 -5.74 23.66
CA ILE A 69 11.35 -5.56 22.38
C ILE A 69 9.87 -5.23 22.50
N PHE A 70 9.23 -5.58 23.62
CA PHE A 70 7.78 -5.48 23.77
C PHE A 70 7.26 -4.07 23.50
N ASN A 71 7.84 -3.06 24.16
CA ASN A 71 7.39 -1.68 24.01
C ASN A 71 7.65 -1.11 22.59
N PRO A 72 8.87 -1.23 22.01
CA PRO A 72 9.12 -0.86 20.61
C PRO A 72 8.20 -1.57 19.59
N LEU A 73 7.87 -2.84 19.84
CA LEU A 73 7.00 -3.62 18.97
C LEU A 73 5.56 -3.10 18.99
N VAL A 74 5.01 -2.84 20.19
CA VAL A 74 3.67 -2.24 20.33
C VAL A 74 3.62 -0.89 19.63
N ILE A 75 4.61 -0.02 19.88
CA ILE A 75 4.69 1.28 19.21
C ILE A 75 4.71 1.10 17.69
N SER A 76 5.55 0.21 17.16
CA SER A 76 5.70 -0.01 15.72
C SER A 76 4.45 -0.59 15.06
N LEU A 77 3.75 -1.52 15.75
CA LEU A 77 2.49 -2.12 15.28
C LEU A 77 1.42 -1.07 15.01
N PHE A 78 1.25 -0.14 15.95
CA PHE A 78 0.20 0.87 15.91
C PHE A 78 0.59 2.15 15.19
N THR A 79 1.87 2.35 14.87
CA THR A 79 2.33 3.53 14.12
C THR A 79 2.67 3.13 12.69
N VAL A 80 3.88 2.64 12.46
CA VAL A 80 4.39 2.23 11.16
C VAL A 80 3.50 1.17 10.53
N GLY A 81 3.07 0.19 11.32
CA GLY A 81 2.26 -0.91 10.83
C GLY A 81 0.91 -0.45 10.26
N ILE A 82 0.21 0.44 10.98
CA ILE A 82 -1.03 1.06 10.49
C ILE A 82 -0.74 1.95 9.28
N SER A 83 0.36 2.73 9.31
CA SER A 83 0.76 3.56 8.17
C SER A 83 0.98 2.74 6.91
N PHE A 84 1.64 1.58 7.02
CA PHE A 84 1.84 0.65 5.91
C PHE A 84 0.52 0.12 5.34
N ILE A 85 -0.41 -0.32 6.20
CA ILE A 85 -1.72 -0.83 5.74
C ILE A 85 -2.46 0.26 4.95
N ILE A 86 -2.48 1.48 5.48
CA ILE A 86 -3.15 2.61 4.81
C ILE A 86 -2.43 2.98 3.51
N HIS A 87 -1.09 2.94 3.47
CA HIS A 87 -0.28 3.17 2.27
C HIS A 87 -0.68 2.25 1.12
N GLU A 88 -0.62 0.94 1.35
CA GLU A 88 -0.92 -0.08 0.33
C GLU A 88 -2.40 -0.06 -0.06
N MET A 89 -3.29 0.11 0.93
CA MET A 89 -4.72 0.20 0.66
C MET A 89 -5.07 1.44 -0.16
N SER A 90 -4.33 2.55 -0.01
CA SER A 90 -4.52 3.76 -0.80
C SER A 90 -4.17 3.54 -2.28
N HIS A 91 -3.04 2.89 -2.58
CA HIS A 91 -2.71 2.46 -3.94
C HIS A 91 -3.82 1.61 -4.55
N LYS A 92 -4.26 0.59 -3.82
CA LYS A 92 -5.31 -0.32 -4.25
C LYS A 92 -6.64 0.38 -4.50
N ILE A 93 -7.13 1.19 -3.55
CA ILE A 93 -8.41 1.89 -3.66
C ILE A 93 -8.41 2.80 -4.89
N VAL A 94 -7.33 3.55 -5.11
CA VAL A 94 -7.23 4.43 -6.27
C VAL A 94 -7.19 3.64 -7.57
N ALA A 95 -6.46 2.52 -7.62
CA ALA A 95 -6.46 1.63 -8.79
C ALA A 95 -7.85 1.05 -9.10
N GLN A 96 -8.58 0.60 -8.07
CA GLN A 96 -9.93 0.07 -8.22
C GLN A 96 -10.96 1.13 -8.61
N ARG A 97 -10.78 2.39 -8.19
CA ARG A 97 -11.59 3.52 -8.65
C ARG A 97 -11.43 3.80 -10.15
N PHE A 98 -10.26 3.47 -10.72
CA PHE A 98 -10.04 3.54 -12.17
C PHE A 98 -10.55 2.29 -12.92
N GLY A 99 -11.27 1.39 -12.24
CA GLY A 99 -11.85 0.19 -12.85
C GLY A 99 -10.88 -0.98 -13.04
N SER A 100 -9.66 -0.88 -12.48
CA SER A 100 -8.67 -1.97 -12.53
C SER A 100 -8.86 -2.90 -11.34
N TRP A 101 -8.59 -4.19 -11.51
CA TRP A 101 -8.46 -5.09 -10.37
C TRP A 101 -7.11 -4.83 -9.70
N ALA A 102 -7.04 -4.82 -8.37
CA ALA A 102 -5.79 -4.57 -7.67
C ALA A 102 -5.73 -5.34 -6.35
N GLU A 103 -4.57 -5.93 -6.03
CA GLU A 103 -4.34 -6.71 -4.81
C GLU A 103 -2.91 -6.58 -4.31
N PHE A 104 -2.73 -6.43 -3.00
CA PHE A 104 -1.39 -6.48 -2.40
C PHE A 104 -0.80 -7.90 -2.43
N ARG A 105 0.47 -7.99 -2.86
CA ARG A 105 1.26 -9.23 -2.86
C ARG A 105 2.59 -9.00 -2.14
N MET A 106 2.81 -9.74 -1.06
CA MET A 106 4.08 -9.69 -0.34
C MET A 106 5.18 -10.42 -1.11
N SER A 107 6.43 -10.00 -0.88
CA SER A 107 7.64 -10.70 -1.33
C SER A 107 8.36 -11.32 -0.13
N PRO A 108 8.29 -12.65 0.06
CA PRO A 108 8.95 -13.32 1.18
C PRO A 108 10.46 -13.05 1.23
N ILE A 109 11.10 -13.00 0.06
CA ILE A 109 12.54 -12.74 -0.08
C ILE A 109 12.87 -11.35 0.43
N MET A 110 12.08 -10.33 0.06
CA MET A 110 12.36 -8.96 0.48
C MET A 110 12.02 -8.74 1.97
N LEU A 111 11.00 -9.41 2.50
CA LEU A 111 10.73 -9.40 3.94
C LEU A 111 11.88 -10.03 4.74
N LEU A 112 12.39 -11.17 4.28
CA LEU A 112 13.56 -11.81 4.90
C LEU A 112 14.79 -10.91 4.82
N LEU A 113 15.07 -10.32 3.64
CA LEU A 113 16.16 -9.40 3.44
C LEU A 113 16.06 -8.19 4.38
N MET A 114 14.88 -7.59 4.50
CA MET A 114 14.61 -6.49 5.42
C MET A 114 14.94 -6.85 6.87
N LEU A 115 14.49 -8.03 7.34
CA LEU A 115 14.77 -8.51 8.69
C LEU A 115 16.26 -8.78 8.93
N VAL A 116 16.96 -9.36 7.96
CA VAL A 116 18.40 -9.61 8.05
C VAL A 116 19.17 -8.30 8.08
N LEU A 117 18.86 -7.35 7.20
CA LEU A 117 19.55 -6.06 7.12
C LEU A 117 19.36 -5.24 8.40
N VAL A 118 18.13 -5.17 8.91
CA VAL A 118 17.87 -4.38 10.12
C VAL A 118 18.51 -5.04 11.35
N TYR A 119 18.51 -6.37 11.43
CA TYR A 119 19.12 -7.07 12.54
C TYR A 119 20.65 -6.95 12.52
N GLN A 120 21.28 -7.12 11.36
CA GLN A 120 22.75 -7.17 11.27
C GLN A 120 23.39 -5.79 11.17
N LEU A 121 22.75 -4.85 10.49
CA LEU A 121 23.35 -3.56 10.11
C LEU A 121 22.60 -2.35 10.70
N GLY A 122 21.43 -2.54 11.31
CA GLY A 122 20.58 -1.41 11.72
C GLY A 122 20.04 -0.61 10.54
N ILE A 123 20.11 -1.16 9.32
CA ILE A 123 19.62 -0.51 8.10
C ILE A 123 18.27 -1.12 7.73
N LEU A 124 17.27 -0.27 7.56
CA LEU A 124 15.94 -0.72 7.16
C LEU A 124 15.68 -0.44 5.68
N PHE A 125 15.57 -1.51 4.90
CA PHE A 125 15.09 -1.47 3.53
C PHE A 125 13.66 -2.05 3.46
N ALA A 126 12.65 -1.18 3.57
CA ALA A 126 11.25 -1.58 3.62
C ALA A 126 10.68 -1.80 2.21
N ALA A 127 10.80 -3.03 1.69
CA ALA A 127 10.21 -3.46 0.43
C ALA A 127 9.30 -4.70 0.63
N PRO A 128 8.19 -4.59 1.38
CA PRO A 128 7.41 -5.74 1.82
C PRO A 128 6.68 -6.46 0.69
N GLY A 129 6.36 -5.74 -0.39
CA GLY A 129 5.54 -6.23 -1.48
C GLY A 129 5.13 -5.09 -2.40
N ALA A 130 4.13 -5.35 -3.25
CA ALA A 130 3.54 -4.34 -4.10
C ALA A 130 2.04 -4.63 -4.32
N VAL A 131 1.28 -3.56 -4.58
CA VAL A 131 -0.07 -3.68 -5.13
C VAL A 131 0.02 -4.05 -6.61
N MET A 132 -0.37 -5.27 -6.93
CA MET A 132 -0.43 -5.79 -8.28
C MET A 132 -1.74 -5.34 -8.92
N ILE A 133 -1.63 -4.63 -10.04
CA ILE A 133 -2.78 -4.08 -10.78
C ILE A 133 -2.98 -4.91 -12.04
N TYR A 134 -4.20 -5.40 -12.23
CA TYR A 134 -4.58 -6.32 -13.29
C TYR A 134 -5.73 -5.73 -14.12
N GLY A 135 -5.52 -5.69 -15.44
CA GLY A 135 -6.49 -5.14 -16.38
C GLY A 135 -6.71 -3.63 -16.20
N GLY A 136 -7.72 -3.11 -16.90
CA GLY A 136 -8.02 -1.68 -16.94
C GLY A 136 -7.09 -0.90 -17.87
N ASN A 137 -7.60 0.20 -18.44
CA ASN A 137 -6.81 1.09 -19.28
C ASN A 137 -6.14 2.14 -18.37
N VAL A 138 -5.15 1.71 -17.57
CA VAL A 138 -4.40 2.61 -16.67
C VAL A 138 -3.43 3.43 -17.52
N GLY A 139 -3.83 4.65 -17.86
CA GLY A 139 -2.98 5.60 -18.55
C GLY A 139 -1.87 6.15 -17.64
N ARG A 140 -0.99 6.96 -18.23
CA ARG A 140 0.16 7.56 -17.51
C ARG A 140 -0.30 8.47 -16.36
N ARG A 141 -1.43 9.16 -16.51
CA ARG A 141 -1.99 10.06 -15.49
C ARG A 141 -2.58 9.28 -14.32
N GLU A 142 -3.28 8.20 -14.61
CA GLU A 142 -3.88 7.29 -13.64
C GLU A 142 -2.78 6.59 -12.84
N ASN A 143 -1.74 6.09 -13.52
CA ASN A 143 -0.58 5.49 -12.86
C ASN A 143 0.10 6.47 -11.90
N GLY A 144 0.30 7.73 -12.31
CA GLY A 144 0.86 8.76 -11.42
C GLY A 144 -0.02 9.01 -10.19
N ARG A 145 -1.35 9.06 -10.35
CA ARG A 145 -2.27 9.20 -9.21
C ARG A 145 -2.25 8.00 -8.28
N ILE A 146 -2.16 6.79 -8.84
CA ILE A 146 -2.01 5.56 -8.06
C ILE A 146 -0.70 5.62 -7.28
N SER A 147 0.44 5.87 -7.92
CA SER A 147 1.76 5.94 -7.26
C SER A 147 1.85 7.03 -6.19
N LEU A 148 1.09 8.12 -6.31
CA LEU A 148 1.06 9.17 -5.28
C LEU A 148 0.13 8.87 -4.10
N ALA A 149 -0.84 7.96 -4.27
CA ALA A 149 -1.86 7.69 -3.25
C ALA A 149 -1.26 7.22 -1.92
N GLY A 150 -0.35 6.24 -1.95
CA GLY A 150 0.34 5.73 -0.76
C GLY A 150 1.25 6.77 -0.08
N PRO A 151 2.16 7.44 -0.81
CA PRO A 151 2.99 8.51 -0.23
C PRO A 151 2.16 9.63 0.41
N LEU A 152 1.07 10.05 -0.26
CA LEU A 152 0.19 11.08 0.27
C LEU A 152 -0.55 10.63 1.53
N SER A 153 -0.99 9.37 1.61
CA SER A 153 -1.64 8.87 2.82
C SER A 153 -0.69 8.85 4.01
N ASN A 154 0.59 8.49 3.81
CA ASN A 154 1.60 8.55 4.87
C ASN A 154 1.89 9.99 5.29
N LEU A 155 1.94 10.94 4.35
CA LEU A 155 2.12 12.35 4.67
C LEU A 155 0.97 12.87 5.55
N ILE A 156 -0.27 12.52 5.23
CA ILE A 156 -1.46 12.89 6.01
C ILE A 156 -1.40 12.28 7.43
N LEU A 157 -1.07 10.99 7.54
CA LEU A 157 -0.91 10.33 8.84
C LEU A 157 0.23 10.96 9.66
N GLY A 158 1.35 11.26 9.02
CA GLY A 158 2.49 11.93 9.65
C GLY A 158 2.09 13.29 10.23
N MET A 159 1.36 14.12 9.46
CA MET A 159 0.83 15.39 9.97
C MET A 159 -0.15 15.17 11.12
N ALA A 160 -1.05 14.19 11.02
CA ALA A 160 -2.03 13.90 12.07
C ALA A 160 -1.40 13.46 13.39
N PHE A 161 -0.29 12.71 13.35
CA PHE A 161 0.45 12.31 14.55
C PHE A 161 1.41 13.40 15.05
N PHE A 162 1.90 14.27 14.18
CA PHE A 162 2.87 15.31 14.55
C PHE A 162 2.21 16.53 15.20
N LEU A 163 1.05 16.98 14.68
CA LEU A 163 0.37 18.18 15.16
C LEU A 163 -0.01 18.16 16.67
N PRO A 164 -0.47 17.05 17.27
CA PRO A 164 -0.79 17.01 18.70
C PRO A 164 0.42 17.03 19.64
N VAL A 165 1.63 16.84 19.11
CA VAL A 165 2.87 16.69 19.88
C VAL A 165 3.61 18.04 20.05
N ILE A 166 3.12 19.10 19.41
CA ILE A 166 3.70 20.46 19.38
C ILE A 166 2.69 21.44 19.97
#